data_AF-A0A537W6V3-F1
#
_entry.id   AF-A0A537W6V3-F1
#
_cell.length_a   1.000
_cell.length_b   1.000
_cell.length_c   1.000
_cell.angle_alpha   90.00
_cell.angle_beta   90.00
_cell.angle_gamma   90.00
#
_symmetry.space_group_name_H-M   'P 1'
#
loop_
_entity.id
_entity.type
_entity.pdbx_description
1 polymer ?
#
loop_
_entity_poly.entity_id
_entity_poly.type
_entity_poly.pdbx_seq_one_letter_code
_entity_poly.pdbx_strand_id
1 'polypeptide(L)'
;MGEATGMDRYTAPAESVRTRRREGPVGLSDCVREFLRQPSPPYLLGAVLLVLALRIAQGNWSWRDAVIALGLVAATPFVEWAIHVYLLHSPPMQLRGRRVEMLTAREHRAHHEAPGVLSGVLLPVYGVVVFLAMIALVNWLLSFPIALLLGGPRLAYATTGVLVSYAILAAYEWTHFLIHAPYKPRRRYFKAIWR
;
A
#
# COMPACT_ATOMS: atom_id res chain seq x y z
N MET A 1 31.47 -6.96 -26.17
CA MET A 1 31.87 -5.67 -25.57
C MET A 1 30.61 -4.83 -25.55
N GLY A 2 29.91 -4.56 -24.46
CA GLY A 2 30.30 -4.45 -23.06
C GLY A 2 29.46 -3.30 -22.51
N GLU A 3 28.13 -3.42 -22.60
CA GLU A 3 27.24 -2.48 -21.92
C GLU A 3 27.09 -2.99 -20.49
N ALA A 4 28.08 -2.68 -19.67
CA ALA A 4 27.90 -2.70 -18.24
C ALA A 4 26.83 -1.65 -17.91
N THR A 5 25.58 -2.12 -17.92
CA THR A 5 24.66 -2.01 -16.78
C THR A 5 24.99 -0.83 -15.86
N GLY A 6 24.66 0.38 -16.29
CA GLY A 6 24.31 1.41 -15.32
C GLY A 6 23.14 0.84 -14.53
N MET A 7 23.38 0.42 -13.28
CA MET A 7 22.31 -0.08 -12.42
C MET A 7 21.22 0.99 -12.44
N ASP A 8 20.01 0.61 -12.86
CA ASP A 8 18.87 1.49 -12.79
C ASP A 8 18.71 1.91 -11.32
N ARG A 9 19.08 3.15 -10.99
CA ARG A 9 19.12 3.65 -9.61
C ARG A 9 17.75 3.56 -8.93
N TYR A 10 16.68 3.47 -9.72
CA TYR A 10 15.29 3.40 -9.27
C TYR A 10 14.85 1.98 -8.92
N THR A 11 15.56 0.97 -9.44
CA THR A 11 15.26 -0.44 -9.25
C THR A 11 16.30 -1.05 -8.31
N ALA A 12 15.84 -1.89 -7.39
CA ALA A 12 16.73 -2.58 -6.50
C ALA A 12 17.61 -3.60 -7.24
N PRO A 13 18.84 -3.85 -6.77
CA PRO A 13 19.71 -4.85 -7.38
C PRO A 13 19.07 -6.24 -7.40
N ALA A 14 19.42 -7.10 -8.36
CA ALA A 14 18.79 -8.41 -8.51
C ALA A 14 18.95 -9.29 -7.25
N GLU A 15 20.06 -9.13 -6.54
CA GLU A 15 20.39 -9.79 -5.27
C GLU A 15 19.48 -9.39 -4.10
N SER A 16 18.75 -8.27 -4.22
CA SER A 16 17.79 -7.83 -3.20
C SER A 16 16.58 -8.77 -3.08
N VAL A 17 16.29 -9.55 -4.12
CA VAL A 17 15.20 -10.53 -4.13
C VAL A 17 15.79 -11.93 -4.15
N ARG A 18 15.47 -12.74 -3.12
CA ARG A 18 15.98 -14.11 -3.04
C ARG A 18 15.32 -15.00 -4.09
N THR A 19 16.08 -15.42 -5.10
CA THR A 19 15.64 -16.36 -6.13
C THR A 19 15.95 -17.81 -5.76
N ARG A 20 15.08 -18.76 -6.14
CA ARG A 20 15.40 -20.20 -6.05
C ARG A 20 16.39 -20.67 -7.10
N ARG A 21 16.42 -20.01 -8.27
CA ARG A 21 17.39 -20.31 -9.33
C ARG A 21 18.60 -19.39 -9.15
N ARG A 22 19.80 -19.99 -9.16
CA ARG A 22 21.07 -19.28 -9.09
C ARG A 22 21.30 -18.40 -10.34
N GLU A 23 20.65 -18.76 -11.46
CA GLU A 23 20.72 -18.07 -12.74
C GLU A 23 19.31 -17.88 -13.35
N GLY A 24 19.03 -16.67 -13.85
CA GLY A 24 17.76 -16.31 -14.53
C GLY A 24 17.08 -15.07 -13.96
N PRO A 25 16.10 -14.49 -14.69
CA PRO A 25 15.42 -13.26 -14.26
C PRO A 25 14.52 -13.50 -13.05
N VAL A 26 14.44 -12.51 -12.16
CA VAL A 26 13.56 -12.52 -10.99
C VAL A 26 12.09 -12.74 -11.41
N GLY A 27 11.47 -13.76 -10.81
CA GLY A 27 10.08 -14.11 -11.06
C GLY A 27 9.11 -13.41 -10.10
N LEU A 28 7.83 -13.41 -10.47
CA LEU A 28 6.76 -12.88 -9.61
C LEU A 28 6.65 -13.67 -8.30
N SER A 29 6.87 -14.99 -8.35
CA SER A 29 6.88 -15.85 -7.16
C SER A 29 8.02 -15.53 -6.19
N ASP A 30 9.17 -15.08 -6.72
CA ASP A 30 10.29 -14.65 -5.89
C ASP A 30 9.94 -13.31 -5.22
N CYS A 31 9.32 -12.39 -5.96
CA CYS A 31 8.82 -11.12 -5.43
C CYS A 31 7.74 -11.30 -4.36
N VAL A 32 6.76 -12.19 -4.56
CA VAL A 32 5.74 -12.51 -3.55
C VAL A 32 6.41 -13.02 -2.27
N ARG A 33 7.39 -13.93 -2.41
CA ARG A 33 8.10 -14.49 -1.25
C ARG A 33 8.90 -13.41 -0.52
N GLU A 34 9.53 -12.50 -1.26
CA GLU A 34 10.30 -11.42 -0.68
C GLU A 34 9.40 -10.38 0.00
N PHE A 35 8.31 -9.99 -0.64
CA PHE A 35 7.28 -9.12 -0.06
C PHE A 35 6.75 -9.69 1.27
N LEU A 36 6.41 -10.97 1.32
CA LEU A 36 5.94 -11.63 2.55
C LEU A 36 7.01 -11.75 3.65
N ARG A 37 8.30 -11.57 3.32
CA ARG A 37 9.39 -11.54 4.29
C ARG A 37 9.68 -10.14 4.81
N GLN A 38 9.19 -9.11 4.12
CA GLN A 38 9.29 -7.76 4.66
C GLN A 38 8.50 -7.68 5.98
N PRO A 39 8.91 -6.81 6.92
CA PRO A 39 8.30 -6.78 8.24
C PRO A 39 6.80 -6.45 8.25
N SER A 40 6.33 -5.58 7.34
CA SER A 40 4.98 -5.02 7.38
C SER A 40 3.89 -5.82 6.66
N PRO A 41 4.11 -6.48 5.50
CA PRO A 41 3.02 -7.15 4.79
C PRO A 41 2.29 -8.24 5.57
N PRO A 42 2.92 -9.07 6.42
CA PRO A 42 2.20 -10.06 7.22
C PRO A 42 1.11 -9.43 8.11
N TYR A 43 1.36 -8.26 8.70
CA TYR A 43 0.39 -7.55 9.53
C TYR A 43 -0.79 -7.03 8.69
N LEU A 44 -0.49 -6.41 7.54
CA LEU A 44 -1.50 -5.88 6.64
C LEU A 44 -2.39 -6.98 6.06
N LEU A 45 -1.79 -8.06 5.54
CA LEU A 45 -2.52 -9.20 5.00
C LEU A 45 -3.29 -9.94 6.09
N GLY A 46 -2.73 -10.09 7.29
CA GLY A 46 -3.43 -10.63 8.45
C GLY A 46 -4.68 -9.81 8.80
N ALA A 47 -4.59 -8.48 8.77
CA ALA A 47 -5.73 -7.59 8.99
C ALA A 47 -6.79 -7.70 7.88
N VAL A 48 -6.37 -7.80 6.61
CA VAL A 48 -7.29 -8.06 5.49
C VAL A 48 -8.04 -9.38 5.70
N LEU A 49 -7.33 -10.47 6.01
CA LEU A 49 -7.94 -11.79 6.23
C LEU A 49 -8.88 -11.79 7.44
N LEU A 50 -8.51 -11.12 8.53
CA LEU A 50 -9.34 -10.99 9.71
C LEU A 50 -10.65 -10.26 9.40
N VAL A 51 -10.57 -9.08 8.77
CA VAL A 51 -11.77 -8.30 8.43
C VAL A 51 -12.60 -8.99 7.36
N LEU A 52 -11.97 -9.70 6.42
CA LEU A 52 -12.67 -10.54 5.45
C LEU A 52 -13.49 -11.63 6.14
N ALA A 53 -12.89 -12.36 7.08
CA ALA A 53 -13.59 -13.39 7.85
C ALA A 53 -14.75 -12.80 8.66
N LEU A 54 -14.54 -11.65 9.31
CA LEU A 54 -15.60 -10.91 10.02
C LEU A 54 -16.73 -10.50 9.07
N ARG A 55 -16.38 -9.99 7.87
CA ARG A 55 -17.37 -9.55 6.88
C ARG A 55 -18.18 -10.72 6.33
N ILE A 56 -17.55 -11.86 6.09
CA ILE A 56 -18.24 -13.10 5.68
C ILE A 56 -19.20 -13.56 6.78
N ALA A 57 -18.72 -13.62 8.03
CA ALA A 57 -19.53 -14.04 9.18
C ALA A 57 -20.74 -13.11 9.42
N GLN A 58 -20.59 -11.81 9.16
CA GLN A 58 -21.66 -10.83 9.33
C GLN A 58 -22.81 -10.98 8.32
N GLY A 59 -22.57 -11.60 7.15
CA GLY A 59 -23.60 -11.76 6.11
C GLY A 59 -24.18 -10.43 5.60
N ASN A 60 -25.46 -10.38 5.23
CA ASN A 60 -26.12 -9.14 4.79
C ASN A 60 -25.45 -8.44 3.59
N TRP A 61 -24.93 -9.22 2.65
CA TRP A 61 -24.39 -8.69 1.40
C TRP A 61 -25.49 -8.02 0.59
N SER A 62 -25.19 -6.84 0.04
CA SER A 62 -26.14 -6.04 -0.71
C SER A 62 -25.44 -5.22 -1.78
N TRP A 63 -26.21 -4.66 -2.72
CA TRP A 63 -25.69 -3.71 -3.71
C TRP A 63 -25.03 -2.47 -3.06
N ARG A 64 -25.40 -2.14 -1.82
CA ARG A 64 -24.79 -1.02 -1.08
C ARG A 64 -23.33 -1.28 -0.75
N ASP A 65 -22.93 -2.55 -0.56
CA ASP A 65 -21.53 -2.92 -0.39
C ASP A 65 -20.71 -2.60 -1.65
N ALA A 66 -21.28 -2.84 -2.83
CA ALA A 66 -20.67 -2.47 -4.10
C ALA A 66 -20.55 -0.95 -4.25
N VAL A 67 -21.55 -0.18 -3.83
CA VAL A 67 -21.49 1.30 -3.84
C VAL A 67 -20.36 1.81 -2.94
N ILE A 68 -20.23 1.27 -1.74
CA ILE A 68 -19.13 1.62 -0.82
C ILE A 68 -17.78 1.27 -1.44
N ALA A 69 -17.65 0.07 -1.99
CA ALA A 69 -16.41 -0.38 -2.61
C ALA A 69 -16.00 0.52 -3.79
N LEU A 70 -16.94 0.82 -4.70
CA LEU A 70 -16.70 1.70 -5.85
C LEU A 70 -16.38 3.13 -5.41
N GLY A 71 -17.07 3.65 -4.40
CA GLY A 71 -16.80 4.96 -3.82
C GLY A 71 -15.37 5.07 -3.26
N LEU A 72 -14.91 4.05 -2.54
CA LEU A 72 -13.55 4.00 -2.01
C LEU A 72 -12.49 3.90 -3.10
N VAL A 73 -12.73 3.07 -4.12
CA VAL A 73 -11.83 2.98 -5.29
C VAL A 73 -11.75 4.32 -6.02
N ALA A 74 -12.89 4.98 -6.25
CA ALA A 74 -12.93 6.30 -6.88
C ALA A 74 -12.24 7.39 -6.04
N ALA A 75 -12.34 7.32 -4.71
CA ALA A 75 -11.68 8.25 -3.79
C ALA A 75 -10.17 8.01 -3.66
N THR A 76 -9.70 6.79 -3.91
CA THR A 76 -8.30 6.36 -3.72
C THR A 76 -7.28 7.32 -4.34
N PRO A 77 -7.34 7.71 -5.63
CA PRO A 77 -6.32 8.59 -6.20
C PRO A 77 -6.23 9.95 -5.50
N PHE A 78 -7.35 10.49 -5.00
CA PHE A 78 -7.36 11.76 -4.27
C PHE A 78 -6.81 11.61 -2.85
N VAL A 79 -7.14 10.52 -2.17
CA VAL A 79 -6.61 10.20 -0.84
C VAL A 79 -5.10 9.96 -0.91
N GLU A 80 -4.66 9.16 -1.88
CA GLU A 80 -3.24 8.91 -2.15
C GLU A 80 -2.51 10.22 -2.43
N TRP A 81 -3.01 11.05 -3.34
CA TRP A 81 -2.42 12.36 -3.63
C TRP A 81 -2.32 13.24 -2.38
N ALA A 82 -3.39 13.33 -1.58
CA ALA A 82 -3.40 14.16 -0.38
C ALA A 82 -2.38 13.66 0.66
N ILE A 83 -2.30 12.34 0.89
CA ILE A 83 -1.28 11.74 1.76
C ILE A 83 0.12 12.04 1.20
N HIS A 84 0.33 11.82 -0.09
CA HIS A 84 1.63 11.99 -0.71
C HIS A 84 2.12 13.44 -0.61
N VAL A 85 1.26 14.41 -0.91
CA VAL A 85 1.60 15.83 -0.88
C VAL A 85 1.68 16.38 0.54
N TYR A 86 0.63 16.20 1.34
CA TYR A 86 0.51 16.90 2.63
C TYR A 86 1.12 16.14 3.81
N LEU A 87 1.27 14.82 3.74
CA LEU A 87 1.91 14.03 4.78
C LEU A 87 3.35 13.70 4.40
N LEU A 88 3.55 13.02 3.27
CA LEU A 88 4.85 12.44 2.90
C LEU A 88 5.85 13.49 2.36
N HIS A 89 5.38 14.52 1.66
CA HIS A 89 6.22 15.63 1.19
C HIS A 89 6.12 16.88 2.07
N SER A 90 5.62 16.75 3.31
CA SER A 90 5.58 17.87 4.23
C SER A 90 6.99 18.43 4.52
N PRO A 91 7.16 19.77 4.45
CA PRO A 91 8.42 20.38 4.82
C PRO A 91 8.61 20.30 6.35
N PRO A 92 9.86 20.22 6.84
CA PRO A 92 10.15 20.39 8.25
C PRO A 92 9.60 21.74 8.75
N MET A 93 8.97 21.74 9.93
CA MET A 93 8.33 22.91 10.53
C MET A 93 9.13 23.39 11.75
N GLN A 94 9.07 24.69 12.05
CA GLN A 94 9.61 25.22 13.31
C GLN A 94 8.51 25.26 14.38
N LEU A 95 8.72 24.50 15.46
CA LEU A 95 7.83 24.50 16.62
C LEU A 95 8.63 24.91 17.86
N ARG A 96 8.28 26.07 18.43
CA ARG A 96 8.96 26.63 19.62
C ARG A 96 10.49 26.70 19.46
N GLY A 97 10.96 27.17 18.30
CA GLY A 97 12.38 27.30 17.98
C GLY A 97 13.12 25.97 17.69
N ARG A 98 12.40 24.83 17.64
CA ARG A 98 12.96 23.54 17.25
C ARG A 98 12.46 23.13 15.88
N ARG A 99 13.35 22.60 15.04
CA ARG A 99 12.99 21.99 13.76
C ARG A 99 12.36 20.62 14.04
N VAL A 100 11.08 20.49 13.74
CA VAL A 100 10.31 19.25 13.85
C VAL A 100 9.96 18.78 12.45
N GLU A 101 10.21 17.50 12.19
CA GLU A 101 9.94 16.86 10.92
C GLU A 101 9.09 15.63 11.16
N MET A 102 8.06 15.43 10.34
CA MET A 102 7.25 14.22 10.41
C MET A 102 8.12 13.01 10.07
N LEU A 103 8.06 11.97 10.90
CA LEU A 103 8.84 10.75 10.69
C LEU A 103 8.58 10.14 9.31
N THR A 104 7.31 10.10 8.90
CA THR A 104 6.88 9.62 7.58
C THR A 104 7.46 10.44 6.44
N ALA A 105 7.56 11.76 6.57
CA ALA A 105 8.16 12.61 5.55
C ALA A 105 9.68 12.42 5.43
N ARG A 106 10.35 12.18 6.57
CA ARG A 106 11.78 11.86 6.60
C ARG A 106 12.06 10.51 5.94
N GLU A 107 11.29 9.49 6.28
CA GLU A 107 11.42 8.15 5.69
C GLU A 107 11.09 8.15 4.19
N HIS A 108 10.06 8.89 3.79
CA HIS A 108 9.74 9.07 2.36
C HIS A 108 10.87 9.77 1.60
N ARG A 109 11.47 10.83 2.17
CA ARG A 109 12.67 11.46 1.58
C ARG A 109 13.82 10.46 1.43
N ALA A 110 14.10 9.66 2.46
CA ALA A 110 15.15 8.64 2.40
C ALA A 110 14.88 7.60 1.30
N HIS A 111 13.61 7.22 1.09
CA HIS A 111 13.22 6.38 -0.04
C HIS A 111 13.48 7.06 -1.40
N HIS A 112 13.17 8.35 -1.56
CA HIS A 112 13.47 9.09 -2.78
C HIS A 112 14.97 9.25 -3.06
N GLU A 113 15.79 9.35 -2.00
CA GLU A 113 17.26 9.40 -2.11
C GLU A 113 17.85 8.04 -2.55
N ALA A 114 17.26 6.94 -2.09
CA ALA A 114 17.73 5.58 -2.37
C ALA A 114 16.58 4.61 -2.75
N PRO A 115 15.93 4.80 -3.91
CA PRO A 115 14.71 4.06 -4.28
C PRO A 115 14.94 2.56 -4.50
N GLY A 116 16.18 2.14 -4.80
CA GLY A 116 16.57 0.74 -4.90
C GLY A 116 16.74 0.01 -3.55
N VAL A 117 16.55 0.67 -2.41
CA VAL A 117 16.63 0.02 -1.08
C VAL A 117 15.26 -0.57 -0.72
N LEU A 118 15.05 -1.85 -1.04
CA LEU A 118 13.76 -2.55 -0.89
C LEU A 118 13.12 -2.42 0.50
N SER A 119 13.94 -2.44 1.56
CA SER A 119 13.46 -2.36 2.94
C SER A 119 12.85 -1.00 3.31
N GLY A 120 13.12 0.04 2.51
CA GLY A 120 12.58 1.39 2.69
C GLY A 120 11.42 1.73 1.76
N VAL A 121 10.98 0.79 0.92
CA VAL A 121 9.88 1.03 -0.04
C VAL A 121 8.52 0.93 0.64
N LEU A 122 8.35 -0.07 1.50
CA LEU A 122 7.07 -0.35 2.15
C LEU A 122 6.81 0.55 3.37
N LEU A 123 5.56 0.67 3.75
CA LEU A 123 5.21 1.23 5.05
C LEU A 123 5.92 0.44 6.16
N PRO A 124 6.59 1.10 7.12
CA PRO A 124 7.11 0.42 8.29
C PRO A 124 5.96 -0.15 9.14
N VAL A 125 6.25 -1.14 9.99
CA VAL A 125 5.22 -1.84 10.80
C VAL A 125 4.38 -0.87 11.63
N TYR A 126 5.02 0.13 12.25
CA TYR A 126 4.29 1.15 13.02
C TYR A 126 3.32 1.94 12.12
N GLY A 127 3.73 2.25 10.89
CA GLY A 127 2.93 2.92 9.89
C GLY A 127 1.70 2.09 9.54
N VAL A 128 1.88 0.80 9.23
CA VAL A 128 0.75 -0.12 8.98
C VAL A 128 -0.22 -0.12 10.15
N VAL A 129 0.24 -0.30 11.39
CA VAL A 129 -0.67 -0.34 12.56
C VAL A 129 -1.45 0.97 12.72
N VAL A 130 -0.80 2.12 12.56
CA VAL A 130 -1.45 3.43 12.64
C VAL A 130 -2.47 3.61 11.51
N PHE A 131 -2.11 3.30 10.26
CA PHE A 131 -3.01 3.41 9.11
C PHE A 131 -4.20 2.47 9.23
N LEU A 132 -4.02 1.22 9.68
CA LEU A 132 -5.11 0.29 9.92
C LEU A 132 -6.11 0.88 10.94
N ALA A 133 -5.62 1.37 12.08
CA ALA A 133 -6.47 2.00 13.09
C ALA A 133 -7.20 3.24 12.57
N MET A 134 -6.51 4.12 11.83
CA MET A 134 -7.11 5.31 11.23
C MET A 134 -8.18 4.96 10.19
N ILE A 135 -7.90 4.00 9.31
CA ILE A 135 -8.85 3.52 8.30
C ILE A 135 -10.10 2.92 8.97
N ALA A 136 -9.91 2.11 10.02
CA ALA A 136 -11.01 1.54 10.79
C ALA A 136 -11.89 2.63 11.42
N LEU A 137 -11.26 3.62 12.06
CA LEU A 137 -11.96 4.74 12.67
C LEU A 137 -12.72 5.58 11.64
N VAL A 138 -12.08 5.95 10.52
CA VAL A 138 -12.71 6.76 9.46
C VAL A 138 -13.89 6.02 8.86
N ASN A 139 -13.76 4.74 8.51
CA ASN A 139 -14.88 3.97 7.97
C ASN A 139 -16.00 3.76 9.00
N TRP A 140 -15.65 3.60 10.28
CA TRP A 140 -16.65 3.57 11.35
C TRP A 140 -17.44 4.89 11.42
N LEU A 141 -16.75 6.03 11.40
CA LEU A 141 -17.39 7.35 11.44
C LEU A 141 -18.23 7.62 10.19
N LEU A 142 -17.72 7.30 8.99
CA LEU A 142 -18.44 7.45 7.73
C LEU A 142 -19.66 6.52 7.63
N SER A 143 -19.67 5.40 8.35
CA SER A 143 -20.84 4.51 8.35
C SER A 143 -22.11 5.18 8.87
N PHE A 144 -22.02 6.18 9.77
CA PHE A 144 -23.18 6.89 10.30
C PHE A 144 -23.93 7.70 9.23
N PRO A 145 -23.30 8.66 8.53
CA PRO A 145 -23.98 9.39 7.46
C PRO A 145 -24.35 8.48 6.29
N ILE A 146 -23.56 7.45 5.97
CA ILE A 146 -23.91 6.47 4.92
C ILE A 146 -25.19 5.71 5.30
N ALA A 147 -25.32 5.25 6.54
CA ALA A 147 -26.53 4.57 7.00
C ALA A 147 -27.75 5.50 7.04
N LEU A 148 -27.55 6.78 7.37
CA LEU A 148 -28.60 7.78 7.31
C LEU A 148 -29.11 7.98 5.86
N LEU A 149 -28.21 8.00 4.89
CA LEU A 149 -28.54 8.24 3.48
C LEU A 149 -29.07 6.99 2.75
N LEU A 150 -28.45 5.83 2.95
CA LEU A 150 -28.76 4.60 2.20
C LEU A 150 -29.74 3.67 2.93
N GLY A 151 -30.01 3.93 4.22
CA GLY A 151 -30.67 2.99 5.14
C GLY A 151 -29.85 1.71 5.34
N GLY A 152 -30.40 0.72 6.04
CA GLY A 152 -29.83 -0.64 6.16
C GLY A 152 -28.74 -0.82 7.23
N PRO A 153 -28.04 -1.98 7.23
CA PRO A 153 -27.18 -2.38 8.36
C PRO A 153 -25.86 -1.58 8.41
N ARG A 154 -25.82 -0.51 9.20
CA ARG A 154 -24.64 0.36 9.39
C ARG A 154 -23.34 -0.41 9.62
N LEU A 155 -23.37 -1.44 10.46
CA LEU A 155 -22.18 -2.22 10.78
C LEU A 155 -21.60 -2.90 9.53
N ALA A 156 -22.44 -3.30 8.57
CA ALA A 156 -22.00 -3.90 7.31
C ALA A 156 -21.27 -2.87 6.44
N TYR A 157 -21.69 -1.61 6.47
CA TYR A 157 -21.03 -0.54 5.74
C TYR A 157 -19.66 -0.24 6.32
N ALA A 158 -19.55 -0.18 7.65
CA ALA A 158 -18.27 -0.01 8.32
C ALA A 158 -17.32 -1.17 7.97
N THR A 159 -17.74 -2.42 8.12
CA THR A 159 -16.87 -3.58 7.86
C THR A 159 -16.52 -3.75 6.39
N THR A 160 -17.44 -3.49 5.45
CA THR A 160 -17.13 -3.43 4.02
C THR A 160 -16.13 -2.33 3.72
N GLY A 161 -16.34 -1.14 4.26
CA GLY A 161 -15.45 0.00 4.04
C GLY A 161 -14.03 -0.28 4.52
N VAL A 162 -13.89 -0.87 5.73
CA VAL A 162 -12.60 -1.30 6.27
C VAL A 162 -11.96 -2.37 5.41
N LEU A 163 -12.70 -3.42 5.04
CA LEU A 163 -12.19 -4.51 4.21
C LEU A 163 -11.63 -3.99 2.88
N VAL A 164 -12.42 -3.16 2.18
CA VAL A 164 -12.03 -2.61 0.88
C VAL A 164 -10.84 -1.67 1.04
N SER A 165 -10.84 -0.80 2.06
CA SER A 165 -9.73 0.12 2.31
C SER A 165 -8.42 -0.62 2.65
N TYR A 166 -8.47 -1.68 3.45
CA TYR A 166 -7.29 -2.52 3.73
C TYR A 166 -6.81 -3.25 2.47
N ALA A 167 -7.73 -3.75 1.64
CA ALA A 167 -7.38 -4.38 0.37
C ALA A 167 -6.72 -3.38 -0.61
N ILE A 168 -7.21 -2.14 -0.66
CA ILE A 168 -6.61 -1.05 -1.43
C ILE A 168 -5.20 -0.76 -0.92
N LEU A 169 -5.00 -0.62 0.40
CA LEU A 169 -3.67 -0.41 0.98
C LEU A 169 -2.71 -1.56 0.66
N ALA A 170 -3.18 -2.82 0.75
CA ALA A 170 -2.39 -3.99 0.39
C ALA A 170 -2.02 -4.01 -1.09
N ALA A 171 -2.95 -3.62 -1.97
CA ALA A 171 -2.70 -3.48 -3.39
C ALA A 171 -1.68 -2.36 -3.67
N TYR A 172 -1.79 -1.22 -3.00
CA TYR A 172 -0.85 -0.11 -3.10
C TYR A 172 0.56 -0.56 -2.72
N GLU A 173 0.75 -1.11 -1.52
CA GLU A 173 2.05 -1.60 -1.02
C GLU A 173 2.67 -2.63 -1.98
N TRP A 174 1.85 -3.56 -2.50
CA TRP A 174 2.30 -4.55 -3.47
C TRP A 174 2.73 -3.92 -4.80
N THR A 175 1.96 -2.97 -5.32
CA THR A 175 2.31 -2.30 -6.58
C THR A 175 3.54 -1.43 -6.43
N HIS A 176 3.67 -0.68 -5.34
CA HIS A 176 4.83 0.14 -5.02
C HIS A 176 6.09 -0.73 -4.87
N PHE A 177 5.98 -1.86 -4.15
CA PHE A 177 7.05 -2.85 -4.08
C PHE A 177 7.49 -3.35 -5.46
N LEU A 178 6.54 -3.73 -6.32
CA LEU A 178 6.86 -4.30 -7.63
C LEU A 178 7.53 -3.29 -8.57
N ILE A 179 7.23 -1.99 -8.43
CA ILE A 179 7.85 -0.94 -9.25
C ILE A 179 9.34 -0.76 -8.88
N HIS A 180 9.71 -0.97 -7.62
CA HIS A 180 11.09 -0.90 -7.14
C HIS A 180 11.83 -2.25 -7.14
N ALA A 181 11.10 -3.36 -7.24
CA ALA A 181 11.70 -4.68 -7.32
C ALA A 181 12.38 -4.91 -8.69
N PRO A 182 13.45 -5.75 -8.76
CA PRO A 182 14.11 -6.18 -10.00
C PRO A 182 13.23 -7.10 -10.89
N TYR A 183 11.91 -6.89 -10.89
CA TYR A 183 10.95 -7.66 -11.66
C TYR A 183 10.63 -6.98 -12.98
N LYS A 184 10.84 -7.68 -14.09
CA LYS A 184 10.44 -7.20 -15.42
C LYS A 184 9.04 -7.70 -15.80
N PRO A 185 8.07 -6.80 -16.03
CA PRO A 185 6.72 -7.20 -16.44
C PRO A 185 6.72 -8.01 -17.73
N ARG A 186 5.95 -9.11 -17.76
CA ARG A 186 5.90 -10.01 -18.92
C ARG A 186 4.82 -9.66 -19.94
N ARG A 187 3.76 -8.94 -19.53
CA ARG A 187 2.57 -8.64 -20.34
C ARG A 187 2.85 -7.48 -21.30
N ARG A 188 2.22 -7.53 -22.49
CA ARG A 188 2.41 -6.54 -23.58
C ARG A 188 2.13 -5.10 -23.15
N TYR A 189 1.06 -4.88 -22.39
CA TYR A 189 0.69 -3.54 -21.90
C TYR A 189 1.81 -2.90 -21.07
N PHE A 190 2.30 -3.60 -20.04
CA PHE A 190 3.37 -3.08 -19.18
C PHE A 190 4.71 -2.93 -19.92
N LYS A 191 5.02 -3.83 -20.85
CA LYS A 191 6.22 -3.69 -21.72
C LYS A 191 6.19 -2.43 -22.58
N ALA A 192 5.01 -1.96 -22.99
CA ALA A 192 4.89 -0.76 -23.82
C ALA A 192 5.20 0.54 -23.03
N ILE A 193 4.98 0.51 -21.71
CA ILE A 193 5.18 1.64 -20.79
C ILE A 193 6.61 1.64 -20.23
N TRP A 194 7.20 0.46 -20.00
CA TRP A 194 8.54 0.27 -19.47
C TRP A 194 9.60 0.44 -20.60
N ARG A 195 9.88 1.69 -20.99
CA ARG A 195 10.91 2.05 -21.97
C ARG A 195 12.23 2.42 -21.30
#